data_AF-A0A379IP80-F1
#
_entry.id   AF-A0A379IP80-F1
#
_cell.length_a   1.000
_cell.length_b   1.000
_cell.length_c   1.000
_cell.angle_alpha   90.00
_cell.angle_beta   90.00
_cell.angle_gamma   90.00
#
_symmetry.space_group_name_H-M   'P 1'
#
loop_
_entity.id
_entity.type
_entity.pdbx_description
1 polymer ?
#
loop_
_entity_poly.entity_id
_entity_poly.type
_entity_poly.pdbx_seq_one_letter_code
_entity_poly.pdbx_strand_id
1 'polypeptide(L)'
;MRSLLRTAFLPICLLLAACGQEPQVKLRFDESIREGAGIKGTYLDSLQRLFQELGYLPGHLRYSLVDDDEQALMVRLQSKPLDATQREALTARFTPIVQAREHWPATLEITGIQGELPTPLRTSFIAHGRPFLVKRGNGNPFNRPSSREEVFCRLEVKLNEELPPLSFQRARNRGDDEHPGSMGEIALDSENVRIPARLRFSDPELQKAVDERQVEVIIDNDDYLTSPIKKLVFEVGSMGKHVLIGQRTLLGDGYHERCADLAVDVGRPFNLFMGHGVDRLTSFELLDNEG
;
A
#
# COMPACT_ATOMS: atom_id res chain seq x y z
N MET A 1 56.54 -63.35 -21.70
CA MET A 1 56.46 -62.31 -22.75
C MET A 1 54.99 -62.14 -23.16
N ARG A 2 54.51 -60.88 -23.14
CA ARG A 2 53.31 -60.33 -23.81
C ARG A 2 51.94 -60.79 -23.27
N SER A 3 51.26 -59.97 -22.45
CA SER A 3 50.45 -58.78 -22.81
C SER A 3 49.19 -59.14 -23.60
N LEU A 4 48.01 -58.94 -23.00
CA LEU A 4 47.05 -57.92 -23.43
C LEU A 4 45.80 -57.92 -22.52
N LEU A 5 45.73 -56.87 -21.68
CA LEU A 5 44.47 -56.31 -21.19
C LEU A 5 43.63 -55.80 -22.37
N ARG A 6 42.31 -56.02 -22.32
CA ARG A 6 41.28 -55.20 -22.96
C ARG A 6 40.09 -55.15 -21.97
N THR A 7 39.80 -54.04 -21.27
CA THR A 7 38.93 -52.90 -21.68
C THR A 7 37.67 -53.36 -22.41
N ALA A 8 36.43 -52.99 -22.12
CA ALA A 8 35.78 -51.95 -21.31
C ALA A 8 34.29 -52.38 -21.20
N PHE A 9 33.44 -51.95 -20.26
CA PHE A 9 32.88 -50.61 -20.12
C PHE A 9 32.09 -50.58 -18.81
N LEU A 10 32.39 -49.63 -17.93
CA LEU A 10 31.48 -49.17 -16.88
C LEU A 10 30.36 -48.33 -17.53
N PRO A 11 29.08 -48.69 -17.40
CA PRO A 11 28.02 -47.70 -17.27
C PRO A 11 27.76 -47.46 -15.78
N ILE A 12 26.98 -46.43 -15.45
CA ILE A 12 26.58 -45.99 -14.10
C ILE A 12 27.51 -44.92 -13.49
N CYS A 13 27.54 -43.75 -14.13
CA CYS A 13 27.88 -42.47 -13.49
C CYS A 13 27.08 -41.33 -14.15
N LEU A 14 25.76 -41.47 -14.27
CA LEU A 14 24.86 -40.42 -14.77
C LEU A 14 23.54 -40.38 -13.98
N LEU A 15 23.62 -40.33 -12.65
CA LEU A 15 22.47 -40.03 -11.77
C LEU A 15 22.86 -39.09 -10.62
N LEU A 16 23.67 -38.07 -10.90
CA LEU A 16 23.96 -36.98 -9.96
C LEU A 16 23.74 -35.63 -10.64
N ALA A 17 22.49 -35.34 -10.95
CA ALA A 17 22.03 -33.98 -11.20
C ALA A 17 20.56 -33.80 -10.78
N ALA A 18 20.15 -34.42 -9.67
CA ALA A 18 19.08 -33.88 -8.85
C ALA A 18 19.76 -32.99 -7.80
N CYS A 19 20.21 -31.79 -8.22
CA CYS A 19 20.58 -30.75 -7.26
C CYS A 19 19.31 -30.41 -6.51
N GLY A 20 19.20 -30.92 -5.28
CA GLY A 20 18.09 -30.64 -4.38
C GLY A 20 17.90 -29.14 -4.30
N GLN A 21 16.83 -28.65 -4.92
CA GLN A 21 16.38 -27.29 -4.67
C GLN A 21 16.02 -27.27 -3.18
N GLU A 22 16.59 -26.31 -2.44
CA GLU A 22 16.17 -26.09 -1.06
C GLU A 22 14.73 -25.56 -1.07
N PRO A 23 13.92 -25.84 -0.04
CA PRO A 23 12.58 -25.29 0.07
C PRO A 23 12.62 -23.76 0.14
N GLN A 24 11.77 -23.09 -0.62
CA GLN A 24 11.82 -21.64 -0.75
C GLN A 24 10.42 -21.02 -0.76
N VAL A 25 10.32 -19.83 -0.18
CA VAL A 25 9.18 -18.94 -0.31
C VAL A 25 9.60 -17.79 -1.21
N LYS A 26 8.95 -17.66 -2.35
CA LYS A 26 9.15 -16.51 -3.24
C LYS A 26 8.07 -15.48 -2.95
N LEU A 27 8.48 -14.24 -2.72
CA LEU A 27 7.63 -13.11 -2.40
C LEU A 27 7.86 -12.00 -3.44
N ARG A 28 6.79 -11.35 -3.89
CA ARG A 28 6.87 -10.17 -4.75
C ARG A 28 6.18 -9.00 -4.09
N PHE A 29 6.75 -7.81 -4.24
CA PHE A 29 6.25 -6.56 -3.67
C PHE A 29 5.90 -5.56 -4.77
N ASP A 30 5.12 -4.53 -4.42
CA ASP A 30 4.72 -3.48 -5.37
C ASP A 30 5.78 -2.39 -5.60
N GLU A 31 6.83 -2.34 -4.78
CA GLU A 31 7.96 -1.41 -4.93
C GLU A 31 9.30 -2.12 -4.88
N SER A 32 10.36 -1.40 -5.25
CA SER A 32 11.73 -1.89 -5.09
C SER A 32 12.02 -2.08 -3.60
N ILE A 33 12.47 -3.28 -3.26
CA ILE A 33 12.92 -3.70 -1.93
C ILE A 33 14.45 -3.66 -1.82
N ARG A 34 15.16 -3.16 -2.83
CA ARG A 34 16.63 -3.03 -2.82
C ARG A 34 17.04 -1.75 -2.09
N GLU A 35 18.10 -1.86 -1.29
CA GLU A 35 18.81 -0.73 -0.66
C GLU A 35 20.32 -0.93 -0.81
N GLY A 36 20.95 -0.12 -1.67
CA GLY A 36 22.36 -0.33 -2.04
C GLY A 36 22.58 -1.72 -2.65
N ALA A 37 23.48 -2.50 -2.03
CA ALA A 37 23.75 -3.89 -2.44
C ALA A 37 22.85 -4.93 -1.74
N GLY A 38 21.97 -4.49 -0.84
CA GLY A 38 21.15 -5.35 0.02
C GLY A 38 19.65 -5.17 -0.17
N ILE A 39 18.90 -5.79 0.74
CA ILE A 39 17.44 -5.64 0.86
C ILE A 39 17.19 -4.56 1.93
N LYS A 40 16.23 -3.67 1.68
CA LYS A 40 15.75 -2.66 2.64
C LYS A 40 15.50 -3.29 4.01
N GLY A 41 16.07 -2.71 5.07
CA GLY A 41 15.98 -3.24 6.43
C GLY A 41 14.54 -3.44 6.92
N THR A 42 13.64 -2.50 6.58
CA THR A 42 12.21 -2.56 6.96
C THR A 42 11.49 -3.81 6.43
N TYR A 43 11.86 -4.29 5.24
CA TYR A 43 11.30 -5.53 4.68
C TYR A 43 11.83 -6.77 5.39
N LEU A 44 13.12 -6.79 5.73
CA LEU A 44 13.74 -7.88 6.47
C LEU A 44 13.14 -7.99 7.89
N ASP A 45 13.02 -6.87 8.60
CA ASP A 45 12.47 -6.85 9.96
C ASP A 45 11.01 -7.32 9.98
N SER A 46 10.20 -6.85 9.02
CA SER A 46 8.80 -7.27 8.86
C SER A 46 8.68 -8.78 8.59
N LEU A 47 9.50 -9.31 7.68
CA LEU A 47 9.54 -10.74 7.38
C LEU A 47 10.02 -11.57 8.56
N GLN A 48 11.10 -11.15 9.23
CA GLN A 48 11.62 -11.85 10.40
C GLN A 48 10.57 -11.95 11.51
N ARG A 49 9.84 -10.86 11.78
CA ARG A 49 8.75 -10.86 12.76
C ARG A 49 7.64 -11.83 12.37
N LEU A 50 7.19 -11.79 11.11
CA LEU A 50 6.16 -12.71 10.60
C LEU A 50 6.57 -14.16 10.75
N PHE A 51 7.79 -14.52 10.33
CA PHE A 51 8.26 -15.89 10.44
C PHE A 51 8.48 -16.29 11.92
N GLN A 52 8.93 -15.39 12.79
CA GLN A 52 9.02 -15.67 14.23
C GLN A 52 7.65 -15.93 14.87
N GLU A 53 6.62 -15.15 14.51
CA GLU A 53 5.23 -15.37 14.94
C GLU A 53 4.69 -16.73 14.50
N LEU A 54 5.14 -17.22 13.33
CA LEU A 54 4.83 -18.56 12.83
C LEU A 54 5.72 -19.68 13.42
N GLY A 55 6.58 -19.35 14.39
CA GLY A 55 7.41 -20.31 15.12
C GLY A 55 8.74 -20.68 14.46
N TYR A 56 9.18 -19.95 13.43
CA TYR A 56 10.49 -20.16 12.81
C TYR A 56 11.60 -19.55 13.65
N LEU A 57 12.69 -20.30 13.83
CA LEU A 57 13.83 -19.86 14.63
C LEU A 57 14.65 -18.77 13.89
N PRO A 58 15.05 -17.69 14.57
CA PRO A 58 16.00 -16.72 14.03
C PRO A 58 17.29 -17.40 13.56
N GLY A 59 17.78 -17.03 12.38
CA GLY A 59 19.01 -17.60 11.79
C GLY A 59 18.80 -18.81 10.86
N HIS A 60 17.62 -19.44 10.88
CA HIS A 60 17.28 -20.53 9.94
C HIS A 60 16.71 -20.04 8.61
N LEU A 61 16.58 -18.72 8.43
CA LEU A 61 16.05 -18.10 7.22
C LEU A 61 17.16 -17.30 6.54
N ARG A 62 17.30 -17.47 5.23
CA ARG A 62 18.13 -16.60 4.39
C ARG A 62 17.25 -15.85 3.41
N TYR A 63 17.50 -14.56 3.30
CA TYR A 63 16.79 -13.67 2.39
C TYR A 63 17.72 -13.27 1.25
N SER A 64 17.28 -13.40 0.01
CA SER A 64 18.02 -12.94 -1.17
C SER A 64 17.07 -12.40 -2.22
N LEU A 65 17.51 -11.43 -3.04
CA LEU A 65 16.75 -11.02 -4.22
C LEU A 65 16.68 -12.18 -5.24
N VAL A 66 15.64 -12.21 -6.05
CA VAL A 66 15.48 -13.18 -7.15
C VAL A 66 16.09 -12.58 -8.41
N ASP A 67 17.13 -13.20 -8.98
CA ASP A 67 17.67 -12.86 -10.32
C ASP A 67 17.74 -11.36 -10.65
N ASP A 68 18.31 -10.56 -9.74
CA ASP A 68 18.39 -9.09 -9.76
C ASP A 68 17.07 -8.31 -9.78
N ASP A 69 15.92 -8.99 -9.77
CA ASP A 69 14.60 -8.38 -9.61
C ASP A 69 14.50 -7.69 -8.25
N GLU A 70 14.51 -6.36 -8.29
CA GLU A 70 14.48 -5.53 -7.10
C GLU A 70 13.14 -5.57 -6.37
N GLN A 71 12.10 -6.21 -6.90
CA GLN A 71 10.79 -6.33 -6.28
C GLN A 71 10.50 -7.75 -5.78
N ALA A 72 11.40 -8.70 -6.04
CA ALA A 72 11.20 -10.10 -5.70
C ALA A 72 12.26 -10.59 -4.72
N LEU A 73 11.79 -11.27 -3.68
CA LEU A 73 12.59 -11.83 -2.61
C LEU A 73 12.37 -13.32 -2.53
N MET A 74 13.46 -14.04 -2.31
CA MET A 74 13.47 -15.45 -1.95
C MET A 74 13.81 -15.60 -0.47
N VAL A 75 12.96 -16.31 0.27
CA VAL A 75 13.24 -16.81 1.61
C VAL A 75 13.63 -18.27 1.49
N ARG A 76 14.90 -18.59 1.75
CA ARG A 76 15.38 -19.96 1.85
C ARG A 76 15.33 -20.43 3.29
N LEU A 77 14.75 -21.60 3.51
CA LEU A 77 14.77 -22.26 4.80
C LEU A 77 16.01 -23.15 4.88
N GLN A 78 16.87 -22.92 5.88
CA GLN A 78 18.07 -23.74 6.12
C GLN A 78 17.73 -25.12 6.73
N SER A 79 16.46 -25.39 6.97
CA SER A 79 15.94 -26.62 7.57
C SER A 79 15.25 -27.52 6.55
N LYS A 80 14.48 -28.51 7.03
CA LYS A 80 13.62 -29.36 6.21
C LYS A 80 12.63 -28.53 5.36
N PRO A 81 12.09 -29.11 4.25
CA PRO A 81 10.98 -28.54 3.51
C PRO A 81 9.82 -28.12 4.39
N LEU A 82 9.06 -27.12 3.91
CA LEU A 82 7.84 -26.67 4.57
C LEU A 82 6.88 -27.86 4.71
N ASP A 83 6.53 -28.21 5.94
CA ASP A 83 5.49 -29.21 6.16
C ASP A 83 4.10 -28.65 5.86
N ALA A 84 3.09 -29.53 5.82
CA ALA A 84 1.72 -29.12 5.48
C ALA A 84 1.17 -28.03 6.42
N THR A 85 1.48 -28.11 7.72
CA THR A 85 1.03 -27.13 8.72
C THR A 85 1.70 -25.77 8.50
N GLN A 86 2.99 -25.76 8.21
CA GLN A 86 3.75 -24.55 7.87
C GLN A 86 3.25 -23.90 6.58
N ARG A 87 2.99 -24.69 5.53
CA ARG A 87 2.42 -24.21 4.28
C ARG A 87 1.04 -23.61 4.49
N GLU A 88 0.19 -24.28 5.26
CA GLU A 88 -1.13 -23.79 5.62
C GLU A 88 -1.04 -22.46 6.39
N ALA A 89 -0.14 -22.35 7.36
CA ALA A 89 0.03 -21.14 8.15
C ALA A 89 0.55 -19.95 7.32
N LEU A 90 1.54 -20.18 6.45
CA LEU A 90 2.03 -19.14 5.52
C LEU A 90 0.94 -18.72 4.52
N THR A 91 0.17 -19.67 4.00
CA THR A 91 -0.95 -19.40 3.09
C THR A 91 -2.02 -18.58 3.80
N ALA A 92 -2.42 -18.97 5.02
CA ALA A 92 -3.39 -18.25 5.83
C ALA A 92 -2.91 -16.82 6.17
N ARG A 93 -1.59 -16.60 6.25
CA ARG A 93 -1.02 -15.28 6.51
C ARG A 93 -0.94 -14.40 5.26
N PHE A 94 -0.50 -14.93 4.12
CA PHE A 94 -0.26 -14.14 2.90
C PHE A 94 -1.50 -13.96 2.02
N THR A 95 -2.38 -14.97 1.93
CA THR A 95 -3.57 -14.92 1.08
C THR A 95 -4.46 -13.71 1.38
N PRO A 96 -4.78 -13.37 2.65
CA PRO A 96 -5.61 -12.20 2.92
C PRO A 96 -4.96 -10.87 2.51
N ILE A 97 -3.63 -10.80 2.42
CA ILE A 97 -2.90 -9.58 2.01
C ILE A 97 -3.04 -9.41 0.49
N VAL A 98 -2.82 -10.50 -0.26
CA VAL A 98 -2.96 -10.50 -1.72
C VAL A 98 -4.41 -10.24 -2.13
N GLN A 99 -5.38 -10.91 -1.49
CA GLN A 99 -6.81 -10.73 -1.76
C GLN A 99 -7.33 -9.32 -1.41
N ALA A 100 -6.76 -8.65 -0.41
CA ALA A 100 -7.15 -7.28 -0.09
C ALA A 100 -6.87 -6.33 -1.26
N ARG A 101 -5.85 -6.62 -2.08
CA ARG A 101 -5.55 -5.84 -3.29
C ARG A 101 -6.57 -6.04 -4.41
N GLU A 102 -7.28 -7.17 -4.44
CA GLU A 102 -8.32 -7.44 -5.44
C GLU A 102 -9.56 -6.55 -5.25
N HIS A 103 -9.78 -6.04 -4.04
CA HIS A 103 -10.85 -5.08 -3.75
C HIS A 103 -10.58 -3.68 -4.33
N TRP A 104 -9.43 -3.50 -4.97
CA TRP A 104 -8.99 -2.29 -5.64
C TRP A 104 -8.83 -2.53 -7.14
N PRO A 105 -9.59 -1.84 -8.03
CA PRO A 105 -10.27 -0.55 -7.85
C PRO A 105 -11.49 -0.58 -6.92
N ALA A 106 -11.51 0.32 -5.94
CA ALA A 106 -12.64 0.53 -5.05
C ALA A 106 -13.66 1.48 -5.70
N THR A 107 -14.94 1.34 -5.35
CA THR A 107 -16.00 2.26 -5.79
C THR A 107 -16.34 3.25 -4.67
N LEU A 108 -16.69 4.47 -5.08
CA LEU A 108 -17.24 5.51 -4.22
C LEU A 108 -18.64 5.84 -4.72
N GLU A 109 -19.60 5.85 -3.79
CA GLU A 109 -20.93 6.40 -3.97
C GLU A 109 -21.13 7.62 -3.05
N ILE A 110 -21.61 8.74 -3.61
CA ILE A 110 -21.95 9.96 -2.88
C ILE A 110 -23.47 10.13 -2.91
N THR A 111 -24.09 10.24 -1.73
CA THR A 111 -25.54 10.37 -1.55
C THR A 111 -25.87 11.56 -0.66
N GLY A 112 -27.00 12.23 -0.89
CA GLY A 112 -27.47 13.30 -0.01
C GLY A 112 -28.08 12.73 1.27
N ILE A 113 -27.79 13.34 2.43
CA ILE A 113 -28.24 12.80 3.74
C ILE A 113 -29.77 12.85 3.88
N GLN A 114 -30.45 13.82 3.24
CA GLN A 114 -31.91 13.96 3.26
C GLN A 114 -32.58 13.71 1.89
N GLY A 115 -31.90 13.01 0.98
CA GLY A 115 -32.43 12.76 -0.38
C GLY A 115 -32.40 13.98 -1.32
N GLU A 116 -31.72 15.05 -0.90
CA GLU A 116 -31.52 16.29 -1.68
C GLU A 116 -30.68 16.08 -2.95
N LEU A 117 -29.94 14.96 -3.02
CA LEU A 117 -29.33 14.43 -4.22
C LEU A 117 -30.29 13.41 -4.87
N PRO A 118 -31.00 13.77 -5.95
CA PRO A 118 -31.97 12.88 -6.58
C PRO A 118 -31.31 11.67 -7.28
N THR A 119 -30.01 11.75 -7.58
CA THR A 119 -29.24 10.65 -8.16
C THR A 119 -27.90 10.52 -7.44
N PRO A 120 -27.55 9.33 -6.90
CA PRO A 120 -26.23 9.09 -6.32
C PRO A 120 -25.13 9.29 -7.36
N LEU A 121 -24.07 9.99 -6.99
CA LEU A 121 -22.88 10.06 -7.82
C LEU A 121 -22.03 8.82 -7.55
N ARG A 122 -21.56 8.15 -8.61
CA ARG A 122 -20.74 6.94 -8.51
C ARG A 122 -19.47 7.12 -9.31
N THR A 123 -18.37 6.64 -8.77
CA THR A 123 -17.10 6.55 -9.47
C THR A 123 -16.30 5.36 -8.92
N SER A 124 -15.24 4.97 -9.61
CA SER A 124 -14.26 4.02 -9.10
C SER A 124 -12.87 4.66 -9.13
N PHE A 125 -11.95 4.16 -8.32
CA PHE A 125 -10.63 4.75 -8.21
C PHE A 125 -9.56 3.71 -7.91
N ILE A 126 -8.34 4.03 -8.31
CA ILE A 126 -7.16 3.21 -8.04
C ILE A 126 -6.18 4.07 -7.25
N ALA A 127 -5.65 3.49 -6.17
CA ALA A 127 -4.60 4.12 -5.41
C ALA A 127 -3.26 4.01 -6.13
N HIS A 128 -2.54 5.14 -6.16
CA HIS A 128 -1.15 5.16 -6.58
C HIS A 128 -0.30 5.54 -5.37
N GLY A 129 0.45 4.58 -4.86
CA GLY A 129 1.18 4.63 -3.59
C GLY A 129 2.38 5.58 -3.59
N ARG A 130 2.17 6.88 -3.80
CA ARG A 130 3.19 7.88 -3.51
C ARG A 130 2.62 8.91 -2.55
N PRO A 131 3.00 8.84 -1.27
CA PRO A 131 2.57 9.84 -0.33
C PRO A 131 3.10 11.20 -0.77
N PHE A 132 2.24 12.20 -0.77
CA PHE A 132 2.60 13.56 -1.12
C PHE A 132 2.11 14.52 -0.05
N LEU A 133 2.86 15.61 0.12
CA LEU A 133 2.75 16.47 1.29
C LEU A 133 2.20 17.82 0.88
N VAL A 134 1.15 18.25 1.56
CA VAL A 134 0.47 19.50 1.24
C VAL A 134 0.40 20.38 2.47
N LYS A 135 0.58 21.69 2.26
CA LYS A 135 0.45 22.72 3.30
C LYS A 135 -0.99 22.77 3.80
N ARG A 136 -1.18 22.94 5.11
CA ARG A 136 -2.52 23.21 5.68
C ARG A 136 -3.05 24.61 5.32
N GLY A 137 -2.17 25.56 5.03
CA GLY A 137 -2.53 26.98 4.90
C GLY A 137 -2.83 27.46 3.48
N ASN A 138 -3.99 28.13 3.31
CA ASN A 138 -4.39 28.97 2.16
C ASN A 138 -3.53 30.25 1.99
N GLY A 139 -2.24 30.20 2.34
CA GLY A 139 -1.35 31.35 2.30
C GLY A 139 -0.84 31.63 0.89
N ASN A 140 -0.97 32.87 0.43
CA ASN A 140 -0.42 33.36 -0.83
C ASN A 140 1.06 32.90 -0.99
N PRO A 141 1.40 32.07 -2.00
CA PRO A 141 2.70 31.40 -2.10
C PRO A 141 3.90 32.36 -2.23
N PHE A 142 3.64 33.64 -2.49
CA PHE A 142 4.64 34.67 -2.69
C PHE A 142 5.15 35.36 -1.42
N ASN A 143 4.59 35.10 -0.23
CA ASN A 143 4.84 35.95 0.95
C ASN A 143 5.54 35.30 2.16
N ARG A 144 6.06 34.07 2.06
CA ARG A 144 6.83 33.45 3.16
C ARG A 144 8.03 32.65 2.65
N PRO A 145 9.27 33.11 2.86
CA PRO A 145 10.47 32.41 2.38
C PRO A 145 10.73 31.12 3.15
N SER A 146 10.36 31.08 4.43
CA SER A 146 10.22 29.84 5.20
C SER A 146 9.12 29.95 6.24
N SER A 147 8.34 28.89 6.43
CA SER A 147 7.36 28.80 7.51
C SER A 147 7.34 27.40 8.12
N ARG A 148 7.12 27.33 9.43
CA ARG A 148 6.95 26.08 10.15
C ARG A 148 5.48 25.69 10.09
N GLU A 149 5.18 24.73 9.24
CA GLU A 149 3.80 24.30 8.94
C GLU A 149 3.60 22.84 9.33
N GLU A 150 2.36 22.50 9.66
CA GLU A 150 1.97 21.11 9.82
C GLU A 150 1.90 20.41 8.47
N VAL A 151 2.43 19.19 8.42
CA VAL A 151 2.52 18.37 7.23
C VAL A 151 1.77 17.07 7.47
N PHE A 152 1.02 16.60 6.47
CA PHE A 152 0.16 15.43 6.58
C PHE A 152 0.57 14.33 5.60
N CYS A 153 0.50 13.07 6.04
CA CYS A 153 0.66 11.89 5.21
C CYS A 153 -0.65 11.68 4.42
N ARG A 154 -0.56 11.70 3.08
CA ARG A 154 -1.73 11.63 2.19
C ARG A 154 -1.53 10.64 1.06
N LEU A 155 -2.60 9.93 0.71
CA LEU A 155 -2.70 9.08 -0.48
C LEU A 155 -3.55 9.76 -1.54
N GLU A 156 -2.99 10.02 -2.72
CA GLU A 156 -3.78 10.44 -3.89
C GLU A 156 -4.32 9.21 -4.59
N VAL A 157 -5.60 9.26 -4.94
CA VAL A 157 -6.20 8.26 -5.82
C VAL A 157 -6.80 8.97 -7.03
N LYS A 158 -6.58 8.38 -8.20
CA LYS A 158 -7.14 8.90 -9.44
C LYS A 158 -8.51 8.24 -9.65
N LEU A 159 -9.49 9.05 -9.98
CA LEU A 159 -10.81 8.57 -10.39
C LEU A 159 -10.73 8.00 -11.81
N ASN A 160 -11.34 6.83 -12.00
CA ASN A 160 -11.49 6.19 -13.31
C ASN A 160 -12.54 6.92 -14.14
N GLU A 161 -13.61 7.39 -13.49
CA GLU A 161 -14.66 8.21 -14.07
C GLU A 161 -14.69 9.56 -13.35
N GLU A 162 -14.59 10.64 -14.11
CA GLU A 162 -14.61 12.00 -13.56
C GLU A 162 -15.98 12.27 -12.93
N LEU A 163 -15.98 12.80 -11.69
CA LEU A 163 -17.22 13.28 -11.08
C LEU A 163 -17.61 14.60 -11.76
N PRO A 164 -18.92 14.92 -11.87
CA PRO A 164 -19.36 16.19 -12.42
C PRO A 164 -18.73 17.36 -11.65
N PRO A 165 -18.57 18.53 -12.28
CA PRO A 165 -18.10 19.72 -11.58
C PRO A 165 -18.98 20.00 -10.35
N LEU A 166 -18.36 20.14 -9.19
CA LEU A 166 -19.02 20.50 -7.95
C LEU A 166 -18.57 21.92 -7.57
N SER A 167 -19.52 22.76 -7.13
CA SER A 167 -19.28 24.16 -6.76
C SER A 167 -18.67 24.27 -5.36
N PHE A 168 -17.52 23.63 -5.15
CA PHE A 168 -16.70 23.82 -3.96
C PHE A 168 -15.24 23.86 -4.35
N GLN A 169 -14.43 24.56 -3.53
CA GLN A 169 -12.98 24.49 -3.65
C GLN A 169 -12.45 23.21 -3.03
N ARG A 170 -12.91 22.88 -1.81
CA ARG A 170 -12.48 21.68 -1.09
C ARG A 170 -13.56 21.19 -0.14
N ALA A 171 -13.92 19.91 -0.24
CA ALA A 171 -14.83 19.22 0.69
C ALA A 171 -14.04 18.23 1.55
N ARG A 172 -14.44 18.09 2.81
CA ARG A 172 -13.82 17.20 3.81
C ARG A 172 -14.89 16.36 4.48
N ASN A 173 -14.61 15.09 4.77
CA ASN A 173 -15.47 14.21 5.58
C ASN A 173 -15.41 14.46 7.10
N ARG A 174 -15.22 15.73 7.49
CA ARG A 174 -15.41 16.19 8.87
C ARG A 174 -16.84 16.70 9.06
N GLY A 175 -17.82 15.88 8.72
CA GLY A 175 -19.23 16.17 9.02
C GLY A 175 -19.47 16.37 10.52
N ASP A 176 -20.70 16.78 10.86
CA ASP A 176 -21.12 17.02 12.24
C ASP A 176 -20.90 15.77 13.14
N ASP A 177 -20.92 15.98 14.46
CA ASP A 177 -20.76 14.89 15.43
C ASP A 177 -21.92 13.87 15.42
N GLU A 178 -23.04 14.19 14.77
CA GLU A 178 -24.21 13.31 14.64
C GLU A 178 -24.08 12.33 13.46
N HIS A 179 -23.24 12.63 12.47
CA HIS A 179 -23.06 11.84 11.25
C HIS A 179 -21.57 11.54 10.95
N PRO A 180 -20.90 10.67 11.72
CA PRO A 180 -19.54 10.20 11.40
C PRO A 180 -19.43 9.67 9.95
N GLY A 181 -18.32 9.95 9.27
CA GLY A 181 -18.09 9.56 7.87
C GLY A 181 -18.82 10.40 6.81
N SER A 182 -19.68 11.34 7.21
CA SER A 182 -20.31 12.26 6.26
C SER A 182 -19.35 13.35 5.76
N MET A 183 -19.48 13.73 4.49
CA MET A 183 -18.91 14.97 3.99
C MET A 183 -19.68 16.15 4.54
N GLY A 184 -18.92 17.17 4.97
CA GLY A 184 -19.50 18.49 5.13
C GLY A 184 -20.19 18.95 3.84
N GLU A 185 -20.97 20.02 3.96
CA GLU A 185 -21.74 20.67 2.91
C GLU A 185 -21.07 20.65 1.51
N ILE A 186 -21.57 19.83 0.58
CA ILE A 186 -21.19 19.81 -0.83
C ILE A 186 -22.19 20.66 -1.61
N ALA A 187 -21.73 21.61 -2.43
CA ALA A 187 -22.60 22.29 -3.40
C ALA A 187 -22.47 21.66 -4.79
N LEU A 188 -23.60 21.22 -5.36
CA LEU A 188 -23.67 20.52 -6.64
C LEU A 188 -23.89 21.44 -7.84
N ASP A 189 -24.22 22.71 -7.62
CA ASP A 189 -24.66 23.61 -8.68
C ASP A 189 -24.18 25.07 -8.48
N SER A 190 -24.44 25.89 -9.50
CA SER A 190 -24.17 27.33 -9.49
C SER A 190 -25.09 28.11 -8.54
N GLU A 191 -26.10 27.48 -7.94
CA GLU A 191 -26.99 28.11 -6.95
C GLU A 191 -26.37 28.10 -5.54
N ASN A 192 -25.19 27.47 -5.36
CA ASN A 192 -24.49 27.34 -4.08
C ASN A 192 -25.33 26.65 -3.00
N VAL A 193 -26.27 25.78 -3.42
CA VAL A 193 -27.06 25.01 -2.45
C VAL A 193 -26.16 23.97 -1.82
N ARG A 194 -25.97 24.12 -0.50
CA ARG A 194 -25.07 23.31 0.30
C ARG A 194 -25.81 22.08 0.83
N ILE A 195 -25.48 20.92 0.27
CA ILE A 195 -26.14 19.65 0.58
C ILE A 195 -25.19 18.79 1.41
N PRO A 196 -25.57 18.40 2.64
CA PRO A 196 -24.81 17.43 3.40
C PRO A 196 -24.87 16.07 2.69
N ALA A 197 -23.72 15.42 2.54
CA ALA A 197 -23.62 14.19 1.76
C ALA A 197 -22.86 13.09 2.52
N ARG A 198 -23.20 11.85 2.22
CA ARG A 198 -22.57 10.65 2.77
C ARG A 198 -21.73 9.98 1.70
N LEU A 199 -20.52 9.59 2.08
CA LEU A 199 -19.64 8.74 1.28
C LEU A 199 -19.91 7.27 1.62
N ARG A 200 -19.96 6.44 0.60
CA ARG A 200 -20.00 4.99 0.72
C ARG A 200 -18.93 4.37 -0.16
N PHE A 201 -18.01 3.65 0.45
CA PHE A 201 -16.95 2.92 -0.21
C PHE A 201 -17.30 1.44 -0.30
N SER A 202 -16.94 0.78 -1.41
CA SER A 202 -17.12 -0.68 -1.55
C SER A 202 -16.18 -1.48 -0.66
N ASP A 203 -15.03 -0.91 -0.31
CA ASP A 203 -14.05 -1.53 0.58
C ASP A 203 -14.50 -1.34 2.04
N PRO A 204 -14.79 -2.42 2.78
CA PRO A 204 -15.33 -2.34 4.13
C PRO A 204 -14.32 -1.81 5.15
N GLU A 205 -13.02 -2.05 4.96
CA GLU A 205 -11.97 -1.55 5.85
C GLU A 205 -11.75 -0.05 5.63
N LEU A 206 -11.79 0.40 4.37
CA LEU A 206 -11.79 1.82 4.02
C LEU A 206 -13.01 2.54 4.60
N GLN A 207 -14.21 1.97 4.42
CA GLN A 207 -15.44 2.55 4.95
C GLN A 207 -15.35 2.70 6.47
N LYS A 208 -14.88 1.65 7.17
CA LYS A 208 -14.67 1.69 8.61
C LYS A 208 -13.68 2.79 9.03
N ALA A 209 -12.53 2.90 8.35
CA ALA A 209 -11.52 3.91 8.67
C ALA A 209 -12.06 5.34 8.50
N VAL A 210 -12.94 5.55 7.52
CA VAL A 210 -13.65 6.81 7.28
C VAL A 210 -14.70 7.09 8.37
N ASP A 211 -15.53 6.10 8.70
CA ASP A 211 -16.60 6.23 9.69
C ASP A 211 -16.05 6.45 11.10
N GLU A 212 -14.93 5.79 11.45
CA GLU A 212 -14.23 5.94 12.73
C GLU A 212 -13.32 7.18 12.78
N ARG A 213 -13.33 8.03 11.73
CA ARG A 213 -12.50 9.25 11.61
C ARG A 213 -11.00 8.99 11.74
N GLN A 214 -10.55 7.77 11.42
CA GLN A 214 -9.13 7.43 11.35
C GLN A 214 -8.48 8.04 10.11
N VAL A 215 -9.26 8.24 9.04
CA VAL A 215 -8.82 8.88 7.79
C VAL A 215 -9.79 9.96 7.35
N GLU A 216 -9.22 11.08 6.91
CA GLU A 216 -9.96 12.18 6.33
C GLU A 216 -9.97 12.10 4.80
N VAL A 217 -11.15 12.05 4.20
CA VAL A 217 -11.36 12.12 2.75
C VAL A 217 -11.48 13.59 2.35
N ILE A 218 -10.64 13.99 1.42
CA ILE A 218 -10.60 15.32 0.85
C ILE A 218 -10.91 15.20 -0.64
N ILE A 219 -11.94 15.92 -1.08
CA ILE A 219 -12.20 16.14 -2.49
C ILE A 219 -11.75 17.56 -2.83
N ASP A 220 -10.74 17.66 -3.69
CA ASP A 220 -10.17 18.93 -4.13
C ASP A 220 -10.57 19.22 -5.57
N ASN A 221 -11.01 20.44 -5.83
CA ASN A 221 -11.25 20.95 -7.18
C ASN A 221 -10.15 21.98 -7.50
N ASP A 222 -8.95 21.47 -7.80
CA ASP A 222 -7.74 22.27 -8.00
C ASP A 222 -7.83 23.25 -9.19
N ASP A 223 -8.68 22.96 -10.18
CA ASP A 223 -8.67 23.61 -11.51
C ASP A 223 -9.97 24.40 -11.82
N TYR A 224 -10.36 25.34 -10.96
CA TYR A 224 -11.58 26.18 -11.14
C TYR A 224 -12.90 25.44 -10.79
N LEU A 225 -13.88 26.18 -10.23
CA LEU A 225 -15.20 25.69 -9.78
C LEU A 225 -16.05 24.97 -10.86
N THR A 226 -15.59 24.94 -12.11
CA THR A 226 -16.29 24.37 -13.27
C THR A 226 -15.61 23.13 -13.85
N SER A 227 -14.45 22.69 -13.33
CA SER A 227 -13.75 21.52 -13.84
C SER A 227 -14.27 20.22 -13.22
N PRO A 228 -14.31 19.12 -14.00
CA PRO A 228 -14.60 17.79 -13.46
C PRO A 228 -13.57 17.39 -12.40
N ILE A 229 -14.03 16.69 -11.36
CA ILE A 229 -13.15 16.23 -10.29
C ILE A 229 -12.51 14.92 -10.74
N LYS A 230 -11.18 14.84 -10.63
CA LYS A 230 -10.38 13.73 -11.16
C LYS A 230 -9.63 12.94 -10.10
N LYS A 231 -9.63 13.44 -8.87
CA LYS A 231 -8.79 12.93 -7.77
C LYS A 231 -9.55 12.96 -6.46
N LEU A 232 -9.26 11.97 -5.61
CA LEU A 232 -9.59 12.01 -4.19
C LEU A 232 -8.29 11.92 -3.40
N VAL A 233 -8.28 12.53 -2.23
CA VAL A 233 -7.12 12.51 -1.35
C VAL A 233 -7.55 11.94 0.00
N PHE A 234 -6.86 10.92 0.46
CA PHE A 234 -7.02 10.39 1.80
C PHE A 234 -5.89 10.92 2.69
N GLU A 235 -6.23 11.67 3.72
CA GLU A 235 -5.30 12.18 4.73
C GLU A 235 -5.29 11.22 5.94
N VAL A 236 -4.18 10.48 6.07
CA VAL A 236 -3.99 9.40 7.06
C VAL A 236 -3.63 9.97 8.43
N GLY A 237 -2.85 11.06 8.46
CA GLY A 237 -2.45 11.65 9.73
C GLY A 237 -1.42 12.77 9.62
N SER A 238 -1.20 13.45 10.74
CA SER A 238 -0.18 14.50 10.86
C SER A 238 1.20 13.90 11.06
N MET A 239 2.18 14.38 10.28
CA MET A 239 3.60 14.08 10.45
C MET A 239 4.33 15.15 11.28
N GLY A 240 3.56 16.03 11.94
CA GLY A 240 4.07 17.12 12.75
C GLY A 240 4.47 18.35 11.95
N LYS A 241 5.15 19.28 12.64
CA LYS A 241 5.52 20.60 12.09
C LYS A 241 6.90 20.59 11.46
N HIS A 242 6.99 20.91 10.17
CA HIS A 242 8.24 20.97 9.39
C HIS A 242 8.47 22.35 8.81
N VAL A 243 9.74 22.68 8.55
CA VAL A 243 10.11 23.93 7.87
C VAL A 243 9.92 23.74 6.37
N LEU A 244 9.13 24.63 5.77
CA LEU A 244 8.93 24.70 4.33
C LEU A 244 9.81 25.80 3.75
N ILE A 245 10.40 25.56 2.58
CA ILE A 245 11.09 26.58 1.77
C ILE A 245 10.37 26.65 0.42
N GLY A 246 9.66 27.76 0.18
CA GLY A 246 8.78 27.88 -0.99
C GLY A 246 7.68 26.82 -0.98
N GLN A 247 7.52 26.05 -2.06
CA GLN A 247 6.60 24.89 -2.13
C GLN A 247 7.24 23.56 -1.68
N ARG A 248 8.55 23.56 -1.37
CA ARG A 248 9.26 22.34 -0.97
C ARG A 248 9.29 22.22 0.55
N THR A 249 9.03 21.03 1.04
CA THR A 249 9.22 20.68 2.44
C THR A 249 10.68 20.25 2.63
N LEU A 250 11.41 20.85 3.57
CA LEU A 250 12.67 20.28 4.04
C LEU A 250 12.34 19.14 4.99
N LEU A 251 12.12 17.97 4.41
CA LEU A 251 11.98 16.75 5.16
C LEU A 251 13.38 16.27 5.49
N GLY A 252 13.63 15.99 6.76
CA GLY A 252 14.77 15.16 7.11
C GLY A 252 14.62 13.76 6.51
N ASP A 253 15.71 13.00 6.53
CA ASP A 253 15.71 11.58 6.21
C ASP A 253 14.65 10.85 7.08
N GLY A 254 14.01 9.81 6.54
CA GLY A 254 13.04 9.02 7.32
C GLY A 254 11.57 9.45 7.24
N TYR A 255 11.20 10.39 6.35
CA TYR A 255 9.79 10.85 6.29
C TYR A 255 8.86 9.85 5.60
N HIS A 256 9.37 9.08 4.63
CA HIS A 256 8.59 8.05 3.95
C HIS A 256 8.24 6.94 4.92
N GLU A 257 9.19 6.55 5.76
CA GLU A 257 9.08 5.56 6.82
C GLU A 257 8.03 5.99 7.84
N ARG A 258 8.07 7.24 8.32
CA ARG A 258 7.04 7.76 9.24
C ARG A 258 5.64 7.80 8.63
N CYS A 259 5.52 8.13 7.34
CA CYS A 259 4.22 8.09 6.66
C CYS A 259 3.75 6.63 6.47
N ALA A 260 4.68 5.70 6.24
CA ALA A 260 4.41 4.28 6.21
C ALA A 260 3.95 3.75 7.58
N ASP A 261 4.57 4.19 8.67
CA ASP A 261 4.16 3.84 10.04
C ASP A 261 2.71 4.29 10.31
N LEU A 262 2.36 5.53 9.94
CA LEU A 262 0.99 6.02 10.04
C LEU A 262 0.01 5.18 9.19
N ALA A 263 0.42 4.77 8.00
CA ALA A 263 -0.40 3.93 7.14
C ALA A 263 -0.57 2.50 7.71
N VAL A 264 0.46 1.95 8.37
CA VAL A 264 0.41 0.67 9.09
C VAL A 264 -0.52 0.76 10.30
N ASP A 265 -0.46 1.86 11.06
CA ASP A 265 -1.31 2.09 12.24
C ASP A 265 -2.79 2.21 11.88
N VAL A 266 -3.12 2.89 10.77
CA VAL A 266 -4.49 2.92 10.23
C VAL A 266 -4.87 1.57 9.63
N GLY A 267 -3.91 0.84 9.06
CA GLY A 267 -4.09 -0.48 8.50
C GLY A 267 -4.62 -0.43 7.06
N ARG A 268 -5.44 -1.42 6.71
CA ARG A 268 -5.92 -1.61 5.35
C ARG A 268 -6.99 -0.57 4.99
N PRO A 269 -7.04 -0.11 3.73
CA PRO A 269 -6.16 -0.52 2.63
C PRO A 269 -4.88 0.32 2.52
N PHE A 270 -4.64 1.29 3.42
CA PHE A 270 -3.55 2.26 3.33
C PHE A 270 -2.16 1.62 3.43
N ASN A 271 -1.98 0.64 4.32
CA ASN A 271 -0.72 -0.08 4.46
C ASN A 271 -0.33 -0.88 3.19
N LEU A 272 -1.30 -1.28 2.36
CA LEU A 272 -1.03 -1.92 1.06
C LEU A 272 -0.32 -0.97 0.09
N PHE A 273 -0.61 0.33 0.16
CA PHE A 273 -0.14 1.35 -0.78
C PHE A 273 0.96 2.27 -0.25
N MET A 274 1.06 2.41 1.08
CA MET A 274 2.01 3.31 1.72
C MET A 274 2.81 2.67 2.84
N GLY A 275 2.42 1.47 3.29
CA GLY A 275 3.14 0.75 4.34
C GLY A 275 4.49 0.23 3.88
N HIS A 276 5.10 -0.62 4.70
CA HIS A 276 6.40 -1.24 4.41
C HIS A 276 6.37 -2.73 4.75
N GLY A 277 7.29 -3.50 4.18
CA GLY A 277 7.40 -4.93 4.47
C GLY A 277 6.29 -5.77 3.87
N VAL A 278 5.76 -6.71 4.66
CA VAL A 278 4.84 -7.76 4.18
C VAL A 278 3.50 -7.20 3.69
N ASP A 279 3.03 -6.07 4.21
CA ASP A 279 1.79 -5.44 3.73
C ASP A 279 1.88 -5.01 2.26
N ARG A 280 3.10 -4.80 1.75
CA ARG A 280 3.39 -4.42 0.37
C ARG A 280 3.44 -5.63 -0.58
N LEU A 281 3.13 -6.84 -0.09
CA LEU A 281 3.16 -8.09 -0.84
C LEU A 281 2.07 -8.11 -1.92
N THR A 282 2.47 -8.38 -3.17
CA THR A 282 1.59 -8.49 -4.34
C THR A 282 1.36 -9.93 -4.79
N SER A 283 2.32 -10.82 -4.53
CA SER A 283 2.16 -12.25 -4.79
C SER A 283 3.12 -13.07 -3.94
N PHE A 284 2.78 -14.33 -3.69
CA PHE A 284 3.70 -15.29 -3.08
C PHE A 284 3.60 -16.64 -3.77
N GLU A 285 4.66 -17.43 -3.65
CA GLU A 285 4.75 -18.80 -4.14
C GLU A 285 5.50 -19.64 -3.11
N LEU A 286 4.92 -20.78 -2.75
CA LEU A 286 5.52 -21.75 -1.83
C LEU A 286 6.10 -22.91 -2.65
N LEU A 287 7.38 -22.81 -2.99
CA LEU A 287 8.07 -23.79 -3.84
C LEU A 287 8.27 -25.10 -3.08
N ASP A 288 7.91 -26.20 -3.73
CA ASP A 288 8.19 -27.54 -3.24
C ASP A 288 9.55 -28.02 -3.72
N ASN A 289 10.15 -28.91 -2.94
CA ASN A 289 11.22 -29.77 -3.44
C ASN A 289 10.58 -30.84 -4.33
N GLU A 290 10.15 -30.49 -5.54
CA GLU A 290 9.89 -31.52 -6.53
C GLU A 290 11.23 -32.00 -7.09
N GLY A 291 11.57 -33.24 -6.73
CA GLY A 291 12.70 -33.98 -7.28
C GLY A 291 12.40 -34.55 -8.66
#